data_AF-A0A2N7QA73-F1
#
_entry.id   AF-A0A2N7QA73-F1
#
_cell.length_a   1.000
_cell.length_b   1.000
_cell.length_c   1.000
_cell.angle_alpha   90.00
_cell.angle_beta   90.00
_cell.angle_gamma   90.00
#
_symmetry.space_group_name_H-M   'P 1'
#
loop_
_entity.id
_entity.type
_entity.pdbx_description
1 polymer ?
#
loop_
_entity_poly.entity_id
_entity_poly.type
_entity_poly.pdbx_seq_one_letter_code
_entity_poly.pdbx_strand_id
1 'polypeptide(L)'
;MVRKKYNWKQILIFAGIVFLFFGNLTFYIWYQSESIRLGYKIHELEVKVEQLKEEIKSLEARKEALLSLKRVERIAREGLDLQDPKPEQIIFEDQISK
;
A
#
# COMPACT_ATOMS: atom_id res chain seq x y z
N MET A 1 22.06 68.18 19.55
CA MET A 1 21.78 66.96 18.75
C MET A 1 22.78 65.87 19.11
N VAL A 2 22.45 65.01 20.07
CA VAL A 2 23.35 63.92 20.51
C VAL A 2 23.24 62.79 19.49
N ARG A 3 24.23 62.67 18.60
CA ARG A 3 24.38 61.51 17.72
C ARG A 3 24.73 60.31 18.61
N LYS A 4 23.74 59.53 19.03
CA LYS A 4 23.96 58.21 19.65
C LYS A 4 24.73 57.37 18.63
N LYS A 5 26.04 57.17 18.85
CA LYS A 5 26.81 56.13 18.16
C LYS A 5 26.19 54.81 18.59
N TYR A 6 25.40 54.18 17.71
CA TYR A 6 24.92 52.83 17.96
C TYR A 6 26.12 51.94 18.28
N ASN A 7 26.10 51.31 19.44
CA ASN A 7 27.14 50.42 19.87
C ASN A 7 27.06 49.20 18.95
N TRP A 8 28.09 48.93 18.15
CA TRP A 8 28.12 47.87 17.14
C TRP A 8 27.63 46.51 17.69
N LYS A 9 27.88 46.25 18.98
CA LYS A 9 27.37 45.08 19.69
C LYS A 9 25.83 44.98 19.69
N GLN A 10 25.12 46.10 19.84
CA GLN A 10 23.65 46.15 19.79
C GLN A 10 23.12 45.88 18.38
N ILE A 11 23.80 46.37 17.34
CA ILE A 11 23.44 46.09 15.94
C ILE A 11 23.61 44.60 15.65
N LEU A 12 24.71 43.99 16.09
CA LEU A 12 24.95 42.56 15.91
C LEU A 12 23.91 41.70 16.64
N ILE A 13 23.57 42.06 17.88
CA ILE A 13 22.52 41.34 18.65
C ILE A 13 21.17 41.45 17.95
N PHE A 14 20.80 42.66 17.51
CA PHE A 14 19.55 42.87 16.79
C PHE A 14 19.50 42.08 15.47
N ALA A 15 20.59 42.11 14.70
CA ALA A 15 20.70 41.32 13.47
C ALA A 15 20.59 39.81 13.74
N GLY A 16 21.22 39.32 14.82
CA GLY A 16 21.10 37.92 15.23
C GLY A 16 19.67 37.52 15.59
N ILE A 17 18.94 38.35 16.33
CA ILE A 17 17.53 38.10 16.67
C ILE A 17 16.66 38.09 15.42
N VAL A 18 16.85 39.06 14.53
CA VAL A 18 16.12 39.14 13.26
C VAL A 18 16.40 37.90 12.41
N PHE A 19 17.67 37.48 12.31
CA PHE A 19 18.05 36.28 11.58
C PHE A 19 17.41 35.02 12.17
N LEU A 20 17.44 34.86 13.49
CA LEU A 20 16.79 33.74 14.15
C LEU A 20 15.28 33.74 13.91
N PHE A 21 14.63 34.90 13.98
CA PHE A 21 13.20 35.01 13.74
C PHE A 21 12.83 34.56 12.32
N PHE A 22 13.49 35.09 11.30
CA PHE A 22 13.23 34.71 9.91
C PHE A 22 13.65 33.27 9.60
N GLY A 23 14.75 32.80 10.19
CA GLY A 23 15.20 31.41 10.08
C GLY A 23 14.17 30.44 10.63
N ASN A 24 13.63 30.71 11.82
CA ASN A 24 12.57 29.88 12.42
C ASN A 24 11.29 29.92 11.60
N LEU A 25 10.88 31.09 11.10
CA LEU A 25 9.68 31.21 10.27
C LEU A 25 9.82 30.42 8.96
N THR A 26 10.97 30.56 8.30
CA THR A 26 11.26 29.82 7.05
C THR A 26 11.29 28.32 7.30
N PHE A 27 11.96 27.89 8.39
CA PHE A 27 12.02 26.49 8.77
C PHE A 27 10.64 25.92 9.09
N TYR A 28 9.79 26.69 9.78
CA TYR A 28 8.43 26.28 10.11
C TYR A 28 7.58 26.07 8.84
N ILE A 29 7.63 27.02 7.90
CA ILE A 29 6.88 26.91 6.63
C ILE A 29 7.37 25.70 5.84
N TRP A 30 8.69 25.50 5.76
CA TRP A 30 9.26 24.33 5.08
C TRP A 30 8.83 23.03 5.74
N TYR A 31 8.93 22.93 7.07
CA TYR A 31 8.51 21.76 7.84
C TYR A 31 7.02 21.46 7.64
N GLN A 32 6.18 22.48 7.67
CA GLN A 32 4.74 22.33 7.44
C GLN A 32 4.45 21.83 6.02
N SER A 33 5.12 22.40 5.01
CA SER A 33 4.98 21.96 3.62
C SER A 33 5.47 20.52 3.42
N GLU A 34 6.55 20.12 4.08
CA GLU A 34 7.08 18.76 4.05
C GLU A 34 6.11 17.77 4.68
N SER A 35 5.57 18.11 5.85
CA SER A 35 4.58 17.32 6.57
C SER A 35 3.32 17.06 5.73
N ILE A 36 2.79 18.11 5.09
CA ILE A 36 1.64 17.99 4.18
C ILE A 36 1.97 17.10 3.00
N ARG A 37 3.14 17.25 2.37
CA ARG A 37 3.57 16.41 1.25
C ARG A 37 3.66 14.93 1.64
N LEU A 38 4.20 14.65 2.82
CA LEU A 38 4.26 13.28 3.36
C LEU A 38 2.85 12.74 3.60
N GLY A 39 1.94 13.55 4.15
CA GLY A 39 0.53 13.17 4.31
C GLY A 39 -0.13 12.76 3.01
N TYR A 40 0.07 13.53 1.93
CA TYR A 40 -0.45 13.15 0.61
C TYR A 40 0.15 11.85 0.09
N LYS A 41 1.45 11.63 0.27
CA LYS A 41 2.11 10.39 -0.16
C LYS A 41 1.61 9.18 0.62
N ILE A 42 1.37 9.33 1.93
CA ILE A 42 0.76 8.29 2.76
C ILE A 42 -0.62 7.97 2.24
N HIS A 43 -1.46 8.99 2.01
CA HIS A 43 -2.81 8.79 1.49
C HIS A 43 -2.83 8.08 0.13
N GLU A 44 -1.93 8.46 -0.79
CA GLU A 44 -1.81 7.78 -2.09
C GLU A 44 -1.44 6.29 -1.94
N LEU A 45 -0.54 5.99 -1.01
CA LEU A 45 -0.16 4.61 -0.71
C LEU A 45 -1.30 3.82 -0.07
N GLU A 46 -2.07 4.43 0.84
CA GLU A 46 -3.25 3.81 1.44
C GLU A 46 -4.31 3.46 0.38
N VAL A 47 -4.59 4.39 -0.54
CA VAL A 47 -5.51 4.15 -1.66
C VAL A 47 -5.02 2.98 -2.53
N LYS A 48 -3.72 2.94 -2.86
CA LYS A 48 -3.14 1.83 -3.62
C LYS A 48 -3.26 0.49 -2.90
N VAL A 49 -3.04 0.46 -1.59
CA VAL A 49 -3.20 -0.75 -0.77
C VAL A 49 -4.64 -1.24 -0.83
N GLU A 50 -5.62 -0.34 -0.73
CA GLU A 50 -7.03 -0.73 -0.77
C GLU A 50 -7.43 -1.26 -2.15
N GLN A 51 -7.00 -0.59 -3.22
CA GLN A 51 -7.21 -1.06 -4.60
C GLN A 51 -6.64 -2.47 -4.83
N LEU A 52 -5.42 -2.73 -4.36
CA LEU A 52 -4.81 -4.05 -4.48
C LEU A 52 -5.56 -5.12 -3.68
N LYS A 53 -6.09 -4.79 -2.50
CA LYS A 53 -6.92 -5.73 -1.71
C LYS A 53 -8.21 -6.08 -2.44
N GLU A 54 -8.88 -5.09 -3.03
CA GLU A 54 -10.08 -5.34 -3.84
C GLU A 54 -9.75 -6.22 -5.06
N GLU A 55 -8.62 -5.96 -5.72
CA GLU A 55 -8.15 -6.77 -6.84
C GLU A 55 -7.90 -8.22 -6.42
N ILE A 56 -7.17 -8.45 -5.31
CA ILE A 56 -6.92 -9.78 -4.75
C ILE A 56 -8.25 -10.51 -4.50
N LYS A 57 -9.19 -9.87 -3.82
CA LYS A 57 -10.50 -10.46 -3.52
C LYS A 57 -11.25 -10.84 -4.80
N SER A 58 -11.18 -9.99 -5.83
CA SER A 58 -11.80 -10.28 -7.12
C SER A 58 -11.16 -11.47 -7.84
N LEU A 59 -9.83 -11.60 -7.76
CA LEU A 59 -9.07 -12.69 -8.35
C LEU A 59 -9.31 -14.01 -7.62
N GLU A 60 -9.40 -13.98 -6.29
CA GLU A 60 -9.76 -15.15 -5.49
C GLU A 60 -11.16 -15.66 -5.84
N ALA A 61 -12.16 -14.78 -5.91
CA ALA A 61 -13.51 -15.16 -6.32
C ALA A 61 -13.54 -15.76 -7.74
N ARG A 62 -12.78 -15.20 -8.68
CA ARG A 62 -12.65 -15.76 -10.04
C ARG A 62 -11.97 -17.13 -10.02
N LYS A 63 -10.90 -17.29 -9.24
CA LYS A 63 -10.20 -18.57 -9.08
C LYS A 63 -11.15 -19.63 -8.55
N GLU A 64 -11.91 -19.34 -7.48
CA GLU A 64 -12.89 -20.27 -6.92
C GLU A 64 -13.98 -20.63 -7.93
N ALA A 65 -14.51 -19.66 -8.68
CA ALA A 65 -15.49 -19.93 -9.72
C ALA A 65 -14.92 -20.84 -10.83
N LEU A 66 -13.67 -20.61 -11.23
CA LEU A 66 -12.98 -21.40 -12.24
C LEU A 66 -12.71 -22.83 -11.77
N LEU A 67 -12.34 -23.00 -10.49
CA LEU A 67 -12.04 -24.29 -9.86
C LEU A 67 -13.27 -24.97 -9.26
N SER A 68 -14.45 -24.35 -9.33
CA SER A 68 -15.67 -24.92 -8.80
C SER A 68 -15.91 -26.31 -9.37
N LEU A 69 -16.20 -27.29 -8.50
CA LEU A 69 -16.40 -28.68 -8.89
C LEU A 69 -17.42 -28.81 -10.02
N LYS A 70 -18.51 -28.03 -9.94
CA LYS A 70 -19.54 -27.95 -10.99
C LYS A 70 -18.97 -27.57 -12.35
N ARG A 71 -18.06 -26.59 -12.42
CA ARG A 71 -17.43 -26.18 -13.68
C ARG A 71 -16.45 -27.23 -14.18
N VAL A 72 -15.65 -27.79 -13.28
CA VAL A 72 -14.68 -28.85 -13.60
C VAL A 72 -15.40 -30.08 -14.14
N GLU A 73 -16.44 -30.55 -13.46
CA GLU A 73 -17.26 -31.69 -13.87
C GLU A 73 -17.97 -31.43 -15.20
N ARG A 74 -18.51 -30.23 -15.41
CA ARG A 74 -19.08 -29.84 -16.70
C ARG A 74 -18.05 -29.94 -17.82
N ILE A 75 -16.84 -29.42 -17.63
CA ILE A 75 -15.78 -29.52 -18.65
C ILE A 75 -15.38 -30.99 -18.87
N ALA A 76 -15.26 -31.78 -17.81
CA ALA A 76 -14.92 -33.20 -17.89
C ALA A 76 -15.97 -33.99 -18.70
N ARG A 77 -17.26 -33.82 -18.40
CA ARG A 77 -18.34 -34.55 -19.06
C ARG A 77 -18.66 -34.01 -20.45
N GLU A 78 -18.85 -32.71 -20.60
CA GLU A 78 -19.32 -32.10 -21.86
C GLU A 78 -18.19 -31.80 -22.84
N GLY A 79 -17.02 -31.40 -22.33
CA GLY A 79 -15.89 -30.95 -23.16
C GLY A 79 -14.89 -32.05 -23.51
N LEU A 80 -14.72 -33.03 -22.62
CA LEU A 80 -13.74 -34.11 -22.76
C LEU A 80 -14.35 -35.51 -22.85
N ASP A 81 -15.69 -35.61 -22.75
CA ASP A 81 -16.45 -36.87 -22.77
C ASP A 81 -15.92 -37.90 -21.75
N LEU A 82 -15.43 -37.42 -20.61
CA LEU A 82 -14.95 -38.28 -19.54
C LEU A 82 -16.15 -38.95 -18.86
N GLN A 83 -16.06 -40.27 -18.71
CA GLN A 83 -17.05 -41.07 -18.00
C GLN A 83 -16.60 -41.39 -16.58
N ASP A 84 -17.57 -41.63 -15.70
CA ASP A 84 -17.28 -42.06 -14.35
C ASP A 84 -16.53 -43.41 -14.38
N PRO A 85 -15.51 -43.60 -13.51
CA PRO A 85 -14.76 -44.84 -13.45
C PRO A 85 -15.68 -45.99 -13.07
N LYS A 86 -15.48 -47.15 -13.70
CA LYS A 86 -16.21 -48.37 -13.34
C LYS A 86 -15.76 -48.85 -11.96
N PRO A 87 -16.61 -49.57 -11.20
CA PRO A 87 -16.25 -50.09 -9.88
C PRO A 87 -14.96 -50.92 -9.89
N GLU A 88 -14.69 -51.65 -10.98
CA GLU A 88 -13.47 -52.47 -11.12
C GLU A 88 -12.18 -51.65 -11.30
N GLN A 89 -12.29 -50.34 -11.59
CA GLN A 89 -11.15 -49.45 -11.84
C GLN A 89 -10.78 -48.60 -10.60
N ILE A 90 -11.58 -48.67 -9.53
CA ILE A 90 -11.37 -47.91 -8.30
C ILE A 90 -10.53 -48.75 -7.35
N ILE A 91 -9.32 -48.27 -7.01
CA ILE A 91 -8.42 -48.93 -6.07
C ILE A 91 -8.32 -48.06 -4.82
N PHE A 92 -8.64 -48.61 -3.66
CA PHE A 92 -8.47 -47.96 -2.37
C PHE A 92 -7.07 -48.27 -1.82
N GLU A 93 -6.42 -47.28 -1.20
CA GLU A 93 -5.01 -47.33 -0.77
C GLU A 93 -4.74 -48.47 0.25
N ASP A 94 -5.74 -48.78 1.05
CA ASP A 94 -5.83 -49.89 2.00
C ASP A 94 -5.84 -51.30 1.36
N GLN A 95 -6.05 -51.40 0.03
CA GLN A 95 -5.96 -52.66 -0.71
C GLN A 95 -4.57 -52.94 -1.31
N ILE A 96 -3.68 -51.94 -1.34
CA ILE A 96 -2.34 -52.04 -1.96
C ILE A 96 -1.28 -52.47 -0.92
N SER A 97 -1.55 -52.30 0.37
CA SER A 97 -0.68 -52.76 1.46
C SER A 97 -1.06 -54.15 1.96
N LYS A 98 -0.74 -55.20 1.19
CA LYS A 98 -0.66 -56.59 1.67
C LYS A 98 0.70 -57.20 1.35
#